data_AF-A0A9E7R1S2-F1
#
_entry.id   AF-A0A9E7R1S2-F1
#
_cell.length_a   1.000
_cell.length_b   1.000
_cell.length_c   1.000
_cell.angle_alpha   90.00
_cell.angle_beta   90.00
_cell.angle_gamma   90.00
#
_symmetry.space_group_name_H-M   'P 1'
#
loop_
_entity.id
_entity.type
_entity.pdbx_description
1 polymer ?
#
loop_
_entity_poly.entity_id
_entity_poly.type
_entity_poly.pdbx_seq_one_letter_code
_entity_poly.pdbx_strand_id
1 'polypeptide(L)' 'MDGDDRVLVSRYVLLDRSGDVVRAPEVPFEALRAAAPRTVVSTTRYDDHTYTARLPVFVRDAIVQAT' A
#
# COMPACT_ATOMS: atom_id res chain seq x y z
N MET A 1 3.12 -14.16 -16.80
CA MET A 1 3.32 -13.70 -15.42
C MET A 1 1.94 -13.36 -14.89
N ASP A 2 1.31 -14.27 -14.15
CA ASP A 2 0.10 -13.98 -13.38
C ASP A 2 0.52 -13.44 -12.02
N GLY A 3 1.02 -12.21 -12.04
CA GLY A 3 1.20 -11.38 -10.86
C GLY A 3 0.13 -10.32 -10.93
N ASP A 4 -0.68 -10.23 -9.89
CA ASP A 4 -1.67 -9.18 -9.70
C ASP A 4 -0.90 -7.86 -9.42
N ASP A 5 -0.15 -7.38 -10.41
CA ASP A 5 0.87 -6.35 -10.30
C ASP A 5 0.18 -5.02 -9.95
N ARG A 6 0.25 -4.67 -8.67
CA ARG A 6 -0.36 -3.49 -8.09
C ARG A 6 0.52 -2.92 -7.01
N VAL A 7 0.40 -1.63 -6.80
CA VAL A 7 1.05 -0.95 -5.70
C VAL A 7 0.04 -0.76 -4.57
N LEU A 8 0.40 -1.24 -3.38
CA LEU A 8 -0.40 -1.09 -2.16
C LEU A 8 0.27 -0.08 -1.24
N VAL A 9 -0.39 1.05 -1.02
CA VAL A 9 -0.01 2.02 0.01
C VAL A 9 -0.80 1.67 1.27
N SER A 10 -0.11 1.19 2.29
CA SER A 10 -0.76 0.73 3.53
C SER A 10 -0.53 1.73 4.67
N ARG A 11 -1.61 2.15 5.33
CA ARG A 11 -1.54 2.78 6.65
C ARG A 11 -1.63 1.70 7.72
N TYR A 12 -0.69 1.68 8.65
CA TYR A 12 -0.70 0.71 9.74
C TYR A 12 -1.39 1.29 10.96
N VAL A 13 -2.50 0.69 11.37
CA VAL A 13 -3.21 1.02 12.61
C VAL A 13 -2.92 -0.09 13.61
N LEU A 14 -2.32 0.28 14.74
CA LEU A 14 -1.96 -0.65 15.80
C LEU A 14 -3.10 -0.71 16.82
N LEU A 15 -3.56 -1.92 17.08
CA LEU A 15 -4.49 -2.23 18.16
C LEU A 15 -3.75 -2.92 19.31
N ASP A 16 -4.22 -2.71 20.53
CA ASP A 16 -3.85 -3.55 21.67
C ASP A 16 -4.65 -4.88 21.68
N ARG A 17 -4.49 -5.66 22.76
CA ARG A 17 -5.18 -6.95 22.93
C ARG A 17 -6.68 -6.83 23.16
N SER A 18 -7.16 -5.67 23.59
CA SER A 18 -8.58 -5.37 23.77
C SER A 18 -9.25 -4.93 22.48
N GLY A 19 -8.46 -4.60 21.45
CA GLY A 19 -8.92 -4.07 20.17
C GLY A 19 -8.92 -2.54 20.12
N ASP A 20 -8.38 -1.87 21.14
CA ASP A 20 -8.33 -0.41 21.19
C ASP A 20 -7.17 0.12 20.34
N VAL A 21 -7.41 1.22 19.61
CA VAL A 21 -6.37 1.87 18.80
C VAL A 21 -5.35 2.53 19.71
N VAL A 22 -4.14 1.97 19.73
CA VAL A 22 -3.00 2.53 20.48
C VAL A 22 -2.11 3.41 19.60
N ARG A 23 -2.13 3.19 18.28
CA ARG A 23 -1.38 4.02 17.33
C ARG A 23 -2.07 4.06 15.98
N ALA A 24 -2.25 5.27 15.46
CA ALA A 24 -2.68 5.49 14.08
C ALA A 24 -1.69 6.43 13.38
N PRO A 25 -1.51 6.33 12.05
CA PRO A 25 -0.71 7.29 11.30
C PRO A 25 -1.40 8.66 11.30
N GLU A 26 -0.61 9.73 11.40
CA GLU A 26 -1.12 11.12 11.42
C GLU A 26 -1.93 11.46 10.17
N VAL A 27 -1.55 10.89 9.03
CA VAL A 27 -2.24 11.11 7.76
C VAL A 27 -3.55 10.33 7.73
N PRO A 28 -4.72 10.99 7.60
CA PRO A 28 -6.01 10.32 7.46
C PRO A 28 -6.09 9.47 6.19
N PHE A 29 -6.90 8.40 6.20
CA PHE A 29 -7.09 7.53 5.04
C PHE A 29 -7.55 8.31 3.81
N GLU A 30 -8.53 9.20 3.97
CA GLU A 30 -9.06 10.02 2.89
C GLU A 30 -8.01 10.97 2.29
N ALA A 31 -7.15 11.55 3.14
CA ALA A 31 -6.06 12.41 2.67
C ALA A 31 -5.05 11.61 1.85
N LEU A 32 -4.70 10.41 2.31
CA LEU A 32 -3.81 9.50 1.59
C LEU A 32 -4.44 9.01 0.28
N ARG A 33 -5.73 8.66 0.28
CA ARG A 33 -6.49 8.24 -0.89
C ARG A 33 -6.58 9.34 -1.94
N ALA A 34 -6.79 10.59 -1.52
CA ALA A 34 -6.85 11.74 -2.41
C ALA A 34 -5.49 12.09 -3.02
N ALA A 35 -4.41 11.91 -2.25
CA ALA A 35 -3.05 12.21 -2.70
C ALA A 35 -2.43 11.09 -3.55
N ALA A 36 -2.87 9.83 -3.35
CA ALA A 36 -2.32 8.70 -4.09
C ALA A 36 -2.63 8.80 -5.60
N PRO A 37 -1.63 8.64 -6.48
CA PRO A 37 -1.88 8.58 -7.91
C PRO A 37 -2.70 7.32 -8.23
N ARG A 38 -3.51 7.35 -9.29
CA ARG A 38 -4.30 6.16 -9.69
C ARG A 38 -3.43 5.03 -10.24
N THR A 39 -2.30 5.38 -10.86
CA THR A 39 -1.36 4.43 -11.45
C THR A 39 0.08 4.95 -11.31
N VAL A 40 1.05 4.04 -11.30
CA VAL A 40 2.47 4.35 -11.43
C VAL A 40 3.10 3.57 -12.58
N VAL A 41 4.21 4.05 -13.11
CA VAL A 41 5.00 3.31 -14.11
C VAL A 41 6.06 2.51 -13.36
N SER A 42 6.01 1.18 -13.48
CA SER A 42 7.06 0.29 -13.00
C SER A 42 7.96 -0.10 -14.16
N THR A 43 9.27 -0.12 -13.93
CA THR A 43 10.24 -0.70 -14.86
C THR A 43 11.00 -1.79 -14.11
N THR A 44 10.79 -3.03 -14.53
CA THR A 44 11.43 -4.22 -13.98
C THR A 44 12.51 -4.68 -14.94
N ARG A 45 13.72 -4.93 -14.44
CA ARG A 45 14.81 -5.51 -15.20
C ARG A 45 15.14 -6.89 -14.64
N TYR A 46 15.14 -7.91 -15.50
CA TYR A 46 15.51 -9.27 -15.17
C TYR A 46 16.35 -9.84 -16.32
N ASP A 47 17.56 -10.31 -16.02
CA ASP A 47 18.58 -10.66 -17.01
C ASP A 47 18.77 -9.56 -18.08
N ASP A 48 18.67 -9.93 -19.36
CA ASP A 48 18.73 -9.03 -20.52
C ASP A 48 17.36 -8.43 -20.90
N HIS A 49 16.31 -8.69 -20.12
CA HIS A 49 14.97 -8.20 -20.38
C HIS A 49 14.64 -6.97 -19.52
N THR A 50 14.08 -5.95 -20.18
CA THR A 50 13.48 -4.79 -19.51
C THR A 50 11.99 -4.77 -19.82
N TYR A 51 11.18 -4.73 -18.77
CA TYR A 51 9.72 -4.67 -18.86
C TYR A 51 9.23 -3.39 -18.20
N THR A 52 8.40 -2.62 -18.90
CA THR A 52 7.77 -1.41 -18.37
C THR A 52 6.26 -1.57 -18.42
N ALA A 53 5.59 -1.34 -17.29
CA ALA A 53 4.14 -1.44 -17.17
C ALA A 53 3.56 -0.31 -16.31
N ARG A 54 2.27 0.00 -16.56
CA ARG A 54 1.48 0.86 -15.67
C ARG A 54 0.77 -0.01 -14.65
N LEU A 55 1.05 0.20 -13.38
CA LEU A 55 0.47 -0.54 -12.27
C LEU A 55 -0.59 0.31 -11.57
N PRO A 56 -1.78 -0.23 -11.26
CA PRO A 56 -2.76 0.46 -10.42
C PRO A 56 -2.23 0.62 -8.99
N VAL A 57 -2.61 1.72 -8.35
CA VAL A 57 -2.30 1.99 -6.95
C VAL A 57 -3.57 1.92 -6.13
N PHE A 58 -3.49 1.24 -5.00
CA PHE A 58 -4.57 1.15 -4.03
C PHE A 58 -4.08 1.59 -2.65
N VAL A 59 -4.98 2.20 -1.89
CA VAL A 59 -4.75 2.58 -0.50
C VAL A 59 -5.56 1.66 0.40
N ARG A 60 -4.95 1.19 1.49
CA ARG A 60 -5.64 0.39 2.50
C ARG A 60 -5.18 0.75 3.91
N ASP A 61 -6.04 0.48 4.88
CA ASP A 61 -5.60 0.34 6.27
C ASP A 61 -5.21 -1.12 6.52
N ALA A 62 -4.04 -1.32 7.12
CA ALA A 62 -3.56 -2.60 7.61
C ALA A 62 -3.64 -2.56 9.14
N ILE A 63 -4.62 -3.29 9.68
CA ILE A 63 -4.80 -3.41 11.12
C ILE A 63 -3.80 -4.44 11.64
N VAL A 64 -2.96 -4.04 12.59
CA VAL A 64 -1.96 -4.91 13.22
C VAL A 64 -2.26 -4.97 14.70
N GLN A 65 -2.24 -6.17 15.27
CA GLN A 65 -2.44 -6.38 16.70
C GLN A 65 -1.08 -6.51 17.38
N ALA A 66 -0.81 -5.68 18.39
CA ALA A 66 0.38 -5.83 19.22
C ALA A 66 0.29 -7.14 20.00
N THR A 67 1.30 -8.01 19.83
CA THR A 67 1.35 -9.34 20.46
C THR A 67 1.66 -9.23 21.95
#